data_AF-A0A354P825-F1
#
_entry.id   AF-A0A354P825-F1
#
_cell.length_a   1.000
_cell.length_b   1.000
_cell.length_c   1.000
_cell.angle_alpha   90.00
_cell.angle_beta   90.00
_cell.angle_gamma   90.00
#
_symmetry.space_group_name_H-M   'P 1'
#
loop_
_entity.id
_entity.type
_entity.pdbx_description
1 polymer ?
#
loop_
_entity_poly.entity_id
_entity_poly.type
_entity_poly.pdbx_seq_one_letter_code
_entity_poly.pdbx_strand_id
1 'polypeptide(L)'
;MSEHAIGRSQGFNPGDVSDSDNYLKNSSGVLSWIFTLDHKRIGIMYLVGILTSFFIGGMLAMAIRAHLLQPAGWLFSNDAYNQVFTLHGAIMVFLFIIPSIPAALGNFLVPVMLGAKDVAFPRLNLSSFYLWVTGAIFFIAALLGSGLDTGWTFYTPYSTTTDTSVILATFGAFVLGFSSIFTGLNFIVTINTMRPPGMTWFKMPLFLWATYSTSIIQVLATPVLGITLLLLIAERTLHIGIFDPEFNGDPVTYQHFFWFYSHPAVYIMIL
;
A
#
# COMPACT_ATOMS: atom_id res chain seq x y z
N MET A 1 5.48 61.84 3.33
CA MET A 1 4.65 60.62 3.50
C MET A 1 5.02 59.68 2.38
N SER A 2 5.41 58.46 2.73
CA SER A 2 6.12 57.49 1.90
C SER A 2 5.19 56.70 0.96
N GLU A 3 5.55 56.63 -0.31
CA GLU A 3 5.11 55.60 -1.25
C GLU A 3 6.33 55.03 -1.99
N HIS A 4 6.23 53.74 -2.37
CA HIS A 4 7.22 52.87 -3.04
C HIS A 4 8.30 52.25 -2.12
N ALA A 5 8.57 50.94 -2.15
CA ALA A 5 8.41 49.97 -3.23
C ALA A 5 8.02 48.58 -2.71
N ILE A 6 6.99 48.01 -3.33
CA ILE A 6 6.64 46.59 -3.26
C ILE A 6 7.73 45.82 -4.01
N GLY A 7 8.42 44.92 -3.30
CA GLY A 7 9.44 44.04 -3.87
C GLY A 7 8.84 43.21 -5.01
N ARG A 8 9.38 43.38 -6.21
CA ARG A 8 9.07 42.55 -7.38
C ARG A 8 9.38 41.08 -7.05
N SER A 9 8.39 40.21 -7.20
CA SER A 9 8.61 38.77 -7.26
C SER A 9 9.60 38.48 -8.39
N GLN A 10 10.73 37.87 -8.05
CA GLN A 10 11.65 37.37 -9.07
C GLN A 10 10.92 36.29 -9.86
N GLY A 11 10.71 36.55 -11.15
CA GLY A 11 10.13 35.61 -12.08
C GLY A 11 11.02 34.38 -12.19
N PHE A 12 10.41 33.21 -12.11
CA PHE A 12 11.06 31.94 -12.44
C PHE A 12 11.54 32.01 -13.89
N ASN A 13 12.87 32.03 -14.08
CA ASN A 13 13.51 31.99 -15.39
C ASN A 13 13.79 30.51 -15.75
N PRO A 14 13.16 29.94 -16.79
CA PRO A 14 13.37 28.54 -17.17
C PRO A 14 14.81 28.20 -17.60
N GLY A 15 15.65 29.22 -17.84
CA GLY A 15 17.04 29.07 -18.30
C GLY A 15 18.08 28.79 -17.21
N ASP A 16 17.70 28.81 -15.92
CA ASP A 16 18.65 28.61 -14.80
C ASP A 16 18.68 27.17 -14.26
N VAL A 17 18.00 26.21 -14.92
CA VAL A 17 18.12 24.80 -14.59
C VAL A 17 19.43 24.29 -15.17
N SER A 18 20.44 24.05 -14.34
CA SER A 18 21.67 23.41 -14.81
C SER A 18 21.32 22.05 -15.43
N ASP A 19 21.95 21.66 -16.55
CA ASP A 19 21.75 20.33 -17.17
C ASP A 19 22.03 19.15 -16.20
N SER A 20 22.63 19.44 -15.04
CA SER A 20 22.88 18.49 -13.95
C SER A 20 21.77 18.36 -12.91
N ASP A 21 20.83 19.31 -12.83
CA ASP A 21 19.77 19.32 -11.82
C ASP A 21 18.58 18.46 -12.24
N ASN A 22 18.52 17.27 -11.67
CA ASN A 22 17.37 16.38 -11.82
C ASN A 22 16.84 15.95 -10.45
N TYR A 23 15.68 15.31 -10.43
CA TYR A 23 15.08 14.82 -9.20
C TYR A 23 15.98 13.80 -8.45
N LEU A 24 17.03 13.23 -9.06
CA LEU A 24 18.00 12.40 -8.33
C LEU A 24 19.09 13.24 -7.62
N LYS A 25 19.46 14.40 -8.18
CA LYS A 25 20.65 15.17 -7.79
C LYS A 25 20.38 16.54 -7.15
N ASN A 26 19.15 17.07 -7.26
CA ASN A 26 18.77 18.41 -6.81
C ASN A 26 19.05 18.68 -5.31
N SER A 27 19.09 17.64 -4.48
CA SER A 27 19.62 17.71 -3.12
C SER A 27 20.27 16.39 -2.72
N SER A 28 21.41 16.47 -2.03
CA SER A 28 22.25 15.33 -1.65
C SER A 28 21.96 14.85 -0.22
N GLY A 29 22.24 13.56 0.04
CA GLY A 29 22.15 12.94 1.36
C GLY A 29 20.85 12.18 1.66
N VAL A 30 20.90 11.31 2.66
CA VAL A 30 19.78 10.41 3.03
C VAL A 30 18.56 11.19 3.53
N LEU A 31 18.78 12.25 4.32
CA LEU A 31 17.69 13.10 4.85
C LEU A 31 16.88 13.77 3.74
N SER A 32 17.52 14.11 2.62
CA SER A 32 16.87 14.69 1.45
C SER A 32 15.87 13.73 0.79
N TRP A 33 16.11 12.42 0.87
CA TRP A 33 15.17 11.40 0.41
C TRP A 33 14.08 11.12 1.44
N ILE A 34 14.45 11.00 2.72
CA ILE A 34 13.50 10.75 3.82
C ILE A 34 12.42 11.85 3.88
N PHE A 35 12.80 13.12 3.77
CA PHE A 35 11.85 14.23 3.89
C PHE A 35 11.42 14.82 2.53
N THR A 36 11.55 14.06 1.44
CA THR A 36 11.21 14.56 0.12
C THR A 36 9.71 14.72 -0.08
N LEU A 37 9.30 15.77 -0.78
CA LEU A 37 7.92 15.95 -1.24
C LEU A 37 7.75 15.70 -2.74
N ASP A 38 8.84 15.44 -3.48
CA ASP A 38 8.77 15.21 -4.92
C ASP A 38 8.12 13.84 -5.21
N HIS A 39 6.97 13.86 -5.87
CA HIS A 39 6.24 12.64 -6.29
C HIS A 39 7.13 11.63 -7.05
N LYS A 40 8.14 12.08 -7.81
CA LYS A 40 9.07 11.20 -8.54
C LYS A 40 9.96 10.43 -7.58
N ARG A 41 10.48 11.11 -6.55
CA ARG A 41 11.31 10.47 -5.51
C ARG A 41 10.48 9.51 -4.68
N ILE A 42 9.27 9.92 -4.27
CA ILE A 42 8.34 9.07 -3.53
C ILE A 42 7.98 7.82 -4.36
N GLY A 43 7.69 7.97 -5.65
CA GLY A 43 7.43 6.85 -6.56
C GLY A 43 8.61 5.88 -6.65
N ILE A 44 9.86 6.39 -6.66
CA ILE A 44 11.07 5.54 -6.64
C ILE A 44 11.24 4.84 -5.29
N MET A 45 10.99 5.53 -4.18
CA MET A 45 11.05 4.92 -2.85
C MET A 45 10.06 3.76 -2.73
N TYR A 46 8.82 3.95 -3.22
CA TYR A 46 7.85 2.86 -3.36
C TYR A 46 8.38 1.75 -4.27
N LEU A 47 8.87 2.08 -5.46
CA LEU A 47 9.38 1.07 -6.41
C LEU A 47 10.46 0.19 -5.78
N VAL A 48 11.44 0.79 -5.09
CA VAL A 48 12.51 0.04 -4.41
C VAL A 48 11.95 -0.85 -3.30
N GLY A 49 11.05 -0.32 -2.45
CA GLY A 49 10.44 -1.10 -1.37
C GLY A 49 9.59 -2.28 -1.89
N ILE A 50 8.81 -2.03 -2.93
CA ILE A 50 7.93 -3.00 -3.58
C ILE A 50 8.75 -4.09 -4.28
N LEU A 51 9.80 -3.73 -5.03
CA LEU A 51 10.69 -4.72 -5.66
C LEU A 51 11.44 -5.54 -4.62
N THR A 52 11.88 -4.92 -3.52
CA THR A 52 12.48 -5.66 -2.40
C THR A 52 11.51 -6.69 -1.83
N SER A 53 10.25 -6.29 -1.61
CA SER A 53 9.18 -7.18 -1.15
C SER A 53 8.88 -8.30 -2.15
N PHE A 54 8.88 -7.99 -3.45
CA PHE A 54 8.72 -8.97 -4.53
C PHE A 54 9.80 -10.04 -4.50
N PHE A 55 11.08 -9.66 -4.39
CA PHE A 55 12.17 -10.62 -4.32
C PHE A 55 12.09 -11.49 -3.06
N ILE A 56 11.75 -10.91 -1.91
CA ILE A 56 11.52 -11.66 -0.66
C ILE A 56 10.38 -12.66 -0.85
N GLY A 57 9.22 -12.20 -1.33
CA GLY A 57 8.06 -13.06 -1.59
C GLY A 57 8.35 -14.16 -2.61
N GLY A 58 9.14 -13.86 -3.64
CA GLY A 58 9.60 -14.82 -4.64
C GLY A 58 10.53 -15.88 -4.06
N MET A 59 11.46 -15.52 -3.19
CA MET A 59 12.32 -16.49 -2.49
C MET A 59 11.49 -17.44 -1.61
N LEU A 60 10.48 -16.93 -0.90
CA LEU A 60 9.56 -17.76 -0.13
C LEU A 60 8.77 -18.71 -1.04
N ALA A 61 8.33 -18.23 -2.20
CA ALA A 61 7.65 -19.06 -3.20
C ALA A 61 8.54 -20.23 -3.67
N MET A 62 9.82 -19.96 -3.93
CA MET A 62 10.78 -20.99 -4.32
C MET A 62 11.01 -21.99 -3.20
N ALA A 63 11.06 -21.55 -1.94
CA ALA A 63 11.17 -22.43 -0.79
C ALA A 63 9.94 -23.34 -0.61
N ILE A 64 8.72 -22.80 -0.80
CA ILE A 64 7.47 -23.58 -0.82
C ILE A 64 7.53 -24.64 -1.91
N ARG A 65 7.92 -24.26 -3.13
CA ARG A 65 8.03 -25.21 -4.26
C ARG A 65 9.09 -26.27 -4.03
N ALA A 66 10.23 -25.91 -3.46
CA ALA A 66 11.28 -26.85 -3.09
C ALA A 66 10.80 -27.84 -2.01
N HIS A 67 10.09 -27.37 -0.99
CA HIS A 67 9.48 -28.24 0.02
C HIS A 67 8.54 -29.29 -0.61
N LEU A 68 7.76 -28.90 -1.61
CA LEU A 68 6.79 -29.76 -2.32
C LEU A 68 7.40 -30.67 -3.40
N LEU A 69 8.73 -30.74 -3.54
CA LEU A 69 9.38 -31.69 -4.47
C LEU A 69 9.20 -33.15 -4.06
N GLN A 70 8.89 -33.41 -2.80
CA GLN A 70 8.64 -34.74 -2.27
C GLN A 70 7.27 -34.77 -1.56
N PRO A 71 6.48 -35.85 -1.68
CA PRO A 71 5.16 -35.93 -1.06
C PRO A 71 5.16 -35.76 0.47
N ALA A 72 6.24 -36.18 1.14
CA ALA A 72 6.39 -36.06 2.59
C ALA A 72 6.87 -34.67 3.06
N GLY A 73 7.23 -33.77 2.14
CA GLY A 73 7.85 -32.49 2.45
C GLY A 73 9.37 -32.60 2.64
N TRP A 74 10.13 -31.72 2.00
CA TRP A 74 11.60 -31.78 2.03
C TRP A 74 12.26 -30.87 3.07
N LEU A 75 11.79 -29.62 3.20
CA LEU A 75 12.52 -28.55 3.91
C LEU A 75 11.99 -28.16 5.29
N PHE A 76 10.71 -28.40 5.56
CA PHE A 76 9.99 -27.75 6.66
C PHE A 76 9.17 -28.77 7.43
N SER A 77 8.85 -28.47 8.69
CA SER A 77 7.68 -29.08 9.34
C SER A 77 6.40 -28.49 8.74
N ASN A 78 5.25 -29.13 9.01
CA ASN A 78 3.95 -28.62 8.57
C ASN A 78 3.67 -27.20 9.10
N ASP A 79 4.01 -26.92 10.35
CA ASP A 79 3.81 -25.59 10.94
C ASP A 79 4.69 -24.53 10.28
N ALA A 80 5.97 -24.86 10.06
CA ALA A 80 6.89 -23.96 9.36
C ALA A 80 6.45 -23.73 7.91
N TYR A 81 5.92 -24.75 7.24
CA TYR A 81 5.33 -24.61 5.90
C TYR A 81 4.16 -23.62 5.91
N ASN A 82 3.22 -23.76 6.86
CA ASN A 82 2.08 -22.84 7.00
C ASN A 82 2.54 -21.40 7.25
N GLN A 83 3.59 -21.20 8.04
CA GLN A 83 4.16 -19.88 8.27
C GLN A 83 4.77 -19.27 7.00
N VAL A 84 5.59 -20.04 6.28
CA VAL A 84 6.22 -19.58 5.02
C VAL A 84 5.16 -19.31 3.95
N PHE A 85 4.15 -20.17 3.83
CA PHE A 85 3.03 -20.00 2.90
C PHE A 85 2.23 -18.73 3.19
N THR A 86 1.91 -18.51 4.46
CA THR A 86 1.18 -17.32 4.91
C THR A 86 1.97 -16.05 4.65
N LEU A 87 3.26 -16.05 4.98
CA LEU A 87 4.15 -14.92 4.76
C LEU A 87 4.30 -14.59 3.27
N HIS A 88 4.49 -15.61 2.42
CA HIS A 88 4.53 -15.42 0.98
C HIS A 88 3.27 -14.71 0.47
N GLY A 89 2.09 -15.22 0.82
CA GLY A 89 0.82 -14.63 0.41
C GLY A 89 0.66 -13.19 0.91
N ALA A 90 0.95 -12.95 2.19
CA ALA A 90 0.79 -11.63 2.79
C ALA A 90 1.74 -10.58 2.19
N ILE A 91 3.02 -10.92 1.98
CA ILE A 91 3.99 -10.03 1.33
C ILE A 91 3.56 -9.75 -0.11
N MET A 92 3.22 -10.78 -0.87
CA MET A 92 2.87 -10.62 -2.28
C MET A 92 1.59 -9.79 -2.47
N VAL A 93 0.59 -9.97 -1.61
CA VAL A 93 -0.67 -9.20 -1.68
C VAL A 93 -0.49 -7.78 -1.17
N PHE A 94 -0.10 -7.62 0.10
CA PHE A 94 -0.17 -6.33 0.78
C PHE A 94 1.03 -5.42 0.52
N LEU A 95 2.22 -5.99 0.37
CA LEU A 95 3.45 -5.20 0.20
C LEU A 95 3.86 -5.07 -1.26
N PHE A 96 3.51 -6.03 -2.11
CA PHE A 96 3.87 -6.00 -3.52
C PHE A 96 2.72 -5.58 -4.44
N ILE A 97 1.75 -6.45 -4.71
CA ILE A 97 0.86 -6.30 -5.89
C ILE A 97 -0.14 -5.15 -5.74
N ILE A 98 -0.77 -4.96 -4.57
CA ILE A 98 -1.72 -3.86 -4.31
C ILE A 98 -1.07 -2.48 -4.51
N PRO A 99 0.10 -2.18 -3.91
CA PRO A 99 0.73 -0.87 -4.09
C PRO A 99 1.54 -0.73 -5.39
N SER A 100 1.83 -1.80 -6.13
CA SER A 100 2.74 -1.79 -7.30
C SER A 100 2.43 -0.70 -8.31
N ILE A 101 1.25 -0.75 -8.93
CA ILE A 101 0.89 0.23 -9.97
C ILE A 101 0.54 1.58 -9.35
N PRO A 102 -0.39 1.68 -8.37
CA PRO A 102 -0.82 3.00 -7.88
C PRO A 102 0.31 3.74 -7.16
N ALA A 103 1.04 3.09 -6.26
CA ALA A 103 1.98 3.78 -5.38
C ALA A 103 3.36 4.02 -6.02
N ALA A 104 3.88 3.10 -6.85
CA ALA A 104 5.15 3.33 -7.55
C ALA A 104 4.95 4.07 -8.87
N LEU A 105 4.20 3.46 -9.82
CA LEU A 105 4.03 4.03 -11.15
C LEU A 105 3.08 5.23 -11.15
N GLY A 106 1.98 5.18 -10.41
CA GLY A 106 1.01 6.26 -10.33
C GLY A 106 1.64 7.53 -9.78
N ASN A 107 2.43 7.44 -8.71
CA ASN A 107 3.16 8.57 -8.17
C ASN A 107 4.10 9.20 -9.19
N PHE A 108 4.82 8.39 -9.96
CA PHE A 108 5.75 8.91 -10.94
C PHE A 108 5.03 9.52 -12.16
N LEU A 109 4.04 8.80 -12.71
CA LEU A 109 3.46 9.07 -14.01
C LEU A 109 2.24 9.99 -13.99
N VAL A 110 1.40 9.95 -12.94
CA VAL A 110 0.14 10.74 -12.93
C VAL A 110 0.39 12.23 -13.07
N PRO A 111 1.25 12.89 -12.26
CA PRO A 111 1.50 14.31 -12.45
C PRO A 111 2.16 14.63 -13.78
N VAL A 112 3.06 13.76 -14.27
CA VAL A 112 3.75 13.93 -15.56
C VAL A 112 2.75 13.90 -16.72
N MET A 113 1.85 12.93 -16.75
CA MET A 113 0.82 12.82 -17.80
C MET A 113 -0.21 13.95 -17.75
N LEU A 114 -0.41 14.55 -16.58
CA LEU A 114 -1.22 15.76 -16.41
C LEU A 114 -0.46 17.05 -16.73
N GLY A 115 0.87 17.00 -16.95
CA GLY A 115 1.69 18.21 -17.03
C GLY A 115 1.68 19.05 -15.74
N ALA A 116 1.34 18.42 -14.61
CA ALA A 116 1.33 19.03 -13.29
C ALA A 116 2.73 19.00 -12.67
N LYS A 117 3.04 19.99 -11.81
CA LYS A 117 4.32 20.03 -11.10
C LYS A 117 4.47 18.92 -10.07
N ASP A 118 3.36 18.55 -9.44
CA ASP A 118 3.28 17.58 -8.36
C ASP A 118 1.84 17.07 -8.20
N VAL A 119 1.60 16.18 -7.23
CA VAL A 119 0.26 15.75 -6.78
C VAL A 119 -0.43 16.84 -5.95
N ALA A 120 -1.76 16.71 -5.76
CA ALA A 120 -2.57 17.68 -5.03
C ALA A 120 -2.15 17.85 -3.55
N PHE A 121 -1.75 16.76 -2.88
CA PHE A 121 -1.34 16.76 -1.48
C PHE A 121 0.04 16.12 -1.28
N PRO A 122 1.15 16.83 -1.53
CA PRO A 122 2.51 16.25 -1.46
C PRO A 122 2.88 15.68 -0.09
N ARG A 123 2.45 16.33 1.01
CA ARG A 123 2.70 15.82 2.38
C ARG A 123 1.91 14.55 2.68
N LEU A 124 0.65 14.48 2.25
CA LEU A 124 -0.19 13.29 2.39
C LEU A 124 0.43 12.12 1.59
N ASN A 125 1.02 12.43 0.44
CA ASN A 125 1.72 11.47 -0.39
C ASN A 125 2.94 10.86 0.30
N LEU A 126 3.78 11.70 0.93
CA LEU A 126 4.91 11.20 1.72
C LEU A 126 4.41 10.37 2.92
N SER A 127 3.35 10.81 3.59
CA SER A 127 2.75 10.05 4.69
C SER A 127 2.23 8.68 4.25
N SER A 128 1.70 8.53 3.03
CA SER A 128 1.26 7.23 2.53
C SER A 128 2.43 6.26 2.41
N PHE A 129 3.60 6.73 1.96
CA PHE A 129 4.82 5.90 1.91
C PHE A 129 5.25 5.44 3.30
N TYR A 130 5.23 6.33 4.29
CA TYR A 130 5.59 5.94 5.65
C TYR A 130 4.59 5.00 6.31
N LEU A 131 3.29 5.13 6.00
CA LEU A 131 2.29 4.13 6.40
C LEU A 131 2.58 2.77 5.75
N TRP A 132 2.99 2.75 4.48
CA TRP A 132 3.40 1.51 3.81
C TRP A 132 4.60 0.86 4.50
N VAL A 133 5.65 1.63 4.79
CA VAL A 133 6.84 1.16 5.54
C VAL A 133 6.45 0.67 6.94
N THR A 134 5.57 1.41 7.63
CA THR A 134 5.10 1.02 8.97
C THR A 134 4.35 -0.30 8.94
N GLY A 135 3.45 -0.49 7.99
CA GLY A 135 2.75 -1.77 7.80
C GLY A 135 3.72 -2.92 7.51
N ALA A 136 4.75 -2.70 6.69
CA ALA A 136 5.80 -3.70 6.45
C ALA A 136 6.56 -4.06 7.74
N ILE A 137 6.86 -3.07 8.60
CA ILE A 137 7.50 -3.30 9.91
C ILE A 137 6.62 -4.18 10.81
N PHE A 138 5.30 -3.97 10.82
CA PHE A 138 4.39 -4.83 11.58
C PHE A 138 4.39 -6.29 11.09
N PHE A 139 4.47 -6.52 9.78
CA PHE A 139 4.61 -7.88 9.23
C PHE A 139 5.95 -8.52 9.62
N ILE A 140 7.05 -7.76 9.61
CA ILE A 140 8.35 -8.24 10.09
C ILE A 140 8.27 -8.56 11.59
N ALA A 141 7.64 -7.70 12.39
CA ALA A 141 7.46 -7.93 13.82
C ALA A 141 6.63 -9.19 14.10
N ALA A 142 5.57 -9.43 13.32
CA ALA A 142 4.76 -10.63 13.41
C ALA A 142 5.59 -11.90 13.12
N LEU A 143 6.51 -11.83 12.15
CA LEU A 143 7.42 -12.93 11.83
C LEU A 143 8.44 -13.19 12.94
N LEU A 144 9.01 -12.13 13.53
CA LEU A 144 9.99 -12.25 14.62
C LEU A 144 9.37 -12.68 15.96
N GLY A 145 8.04 -12.57 16.09
CA GLY A 145 7.28 -13.04 17.24
C GLY A 145 6.97 -14.54 17.15
N SER A 146 5.70 -14.91 17.26
CA SER A 146 5.23 -16.30 17.17
C SER A 146 4.98 -16.78 15.74
N GLY A 147 5.35 -15.99 14.73
CA GLY A 147 5.06 -16.26 13.32
C GLY A 147 3.60 -15.99 12.97
N LEU A 148 3.16 -16.42 11.79
CA LEU A 148 1.80 -16.24 11.30
C LEU A 148 1.41 -17.41 10.39
N ASP A 149 0.36 -18.15 10.71
CA ASP A 149 -0.01 -19.42 10.07
C ASP A 149 -1.44 -19.47 9.51
N THR A 150 -2.15 -18.35 9.51
CA THR A 150 -3.57 -18.28 9.17
C THR A 150 -3.87 -18.14 7.68
N GLY A 151 -2.86 -18.19 6.82
CA GLY A 151 -2.94 -17.66 5.46
C GLY A 151 -3.07 -16.12 5.44
N TRP A 152 -2.92 -15.54 4.25
CA TRP A 152 -3.03 -14.08 4.06
C TRP A 152 -4.46 -13.54 4.26
N THR A 153 -5.45 -14.43 4.35
CA THR A 153 -6.87 -14.10 4.50
C THR A 153 -7.33 -14.01 5.95
N PHE A 154 -6.55 -14.52 6.91
CA PHE A 154 -6.84 -14.46 8.35
C PHE A 154 -8.24 -14.98 8.73
N TYR A 155 -8.68 -16.08 8.12
CA TYR A 155 -10.03 -16.62 8.33
C TYR A 155 -10.33 -16.99 9.79
N THR A 156 -11.50 -16.56 10.28
CA THR A 156 -12.09 -17.08 11.52
C THR A 156 -12.70 -18.47 11.28
N PRO A 157 -12.79 -19.34 12.31
CA PRO A 157 -12.36 -19.13 13.70
C PRO A 157 -10.86 -19.39 13.93
N TYR A 158 -10.09 -19.79 12.91
CA TYR A 158 -8.69 -20.14 13.14
C TYR A 158 -7.85 -18.93 13.57
N SER A 159 -8.06 -17.78 12.93
CA SER A 159 -7.39 -16.54 13.28
C SER A 159 -7.79 -15.99 14.65
N THR A 160 -8.88 -16.44 15.27
CA THR A 160 -9.26 -16.07 16.64
C THR A 160 -8.70 -17.01 17.70
N THR A 161 -8.35 -18.25 17.31
CA THR A 161 -7.96 -19.32 18.24
C THR A 161 -6.46 -19.67 18.22
N THR A 162 -5.75 -19.38 17.13
CA THR A 162 -4.29 -19.60 17.05
C THR A 162 -3.51 -18.68 18.00
N ASP A 163 -2.35 -19.14 18.49
CA ASP A 163 -1.42 -18.34 19.32
C ASP A 163 -0.38 -17.56 18.49
N THR A 164 -0.51 -17.58 17.16
CA THR A 164 0.38 -16.84 16.26
C THR A 164 0.13 -15.32 16.30
N SER A 165 1.04 -14.56 15.72
CA SER A 165 1.09 -13.09 15.77
C SER A 165 0.05 -12.41 14.86
N VAL A 166 -1.18 -12.93 14.86
CA VAL A 166 -2.32 -12.45 14.07
C VAL A 166 -2.57 -10.96 14.32
N ILE A 167 -2.58 -10.50 15.57
CA ILE A 167 -2.84 -9.10 15.92
C ILE A 167 -1.81 -8.16 15.28
N LEU A 168 -0.52 -8.52 15.31
CA LEU A 168 0.52 -7.71 14.68
C LEU A 168 0.33 -7.64 13.17
N ALA A 169 0.06 -8.79 12.53
CA ALA A 169 -0.14 -8.86 11.08
C ALA A 169 -1.39 -8.12 10.62
N THR A 170 -2.52 -8.28 11.30
CA THR A 170 -3.79 -7.62 10.94
C THR A 170 -3.73 -6.13 11.21
N PHE A 171 -3.05 -5.69 12.27
CA PHE A 171 -2.78 -4.27 12.49
C PHE A 171 -1.85 -3.70 11.41
N GLY A 172 -0.83 -4.45 10.99
CA GLY A 172 0.01 -4.09 9.84
C GLY A 172 -0.80 -3.89 8.56
N ALA A 173 -1.66 -4.85 8.22
CA ALA A 173 -2.56 -4.76 7.07
C ALA A 173 -3.55 -3.59 7.17
N PHE A 174 -4.06 -3.29 8.37
CA PHE A 174 -4.88 -2.10 8.63
C PHE A 174 -4.12 -0.80 8.30
N VAL A 175 -2.86 -0.68 8.75
CA VAL A 175 -2.00 0.49 8.45
C VAL A 175 -1.72 0.60 6.93
N LEU A 176 -1.49 -0.51 6.24
CA LEU A 176 -1.33 -0.53 4.77
C LEU A 176 -2.61 -0.08 4.04
N GLY A 177 -3.78 -0.37 4.61
CA GLY A 177 -5.05 0.14 4.11
C GLY A 177 -5.09 1.67 4.06
N PHE A 178 -4.62 2.35 5.11
CA PHE A 178 -4.53 3.82 5.12
C PHE A 178 -3.54 4.37 4.09
N SER A 179 -2.40 3.71 3.87
CA SER A 179 -1.48 4.07 2.78
C SER A 179 -2.20 4.05 1.42
N SER A 180 -3.02 3.02 1.16
CA SER A 180 -3.80 2.90 -0.08
C SER A 180 -4.89 3.97 -0.18
N ILE A 181 -5.62 4.24 0.90
CA ILE A 181 -6.67 5.28 0.92
C ILE A 181 -6.06 6.67 0.65
N PHE A 182 -4.91 6.98 1.26
CA PHE A 182 -4.23 8.27 1.07
C PHE A 182 -3.75 8.44 -0.36
N THR A 183 -3.19 7.38 -0.95
CA THR A 183 -2.76 7.36 -2.36
C THR A 183 -3.95 7.58 -3.29
N GLY A 184 -5.03 6.81 -3.11
CA GLY A 184 -6.25 6.93 -3.90
C GLY A 184 -6.86 8.33 -3.81
N LEU A 185 -7.12 8.83 -2.60
CA LEU A 185 -7.67 10.17 -2.40
C LEU A 185 -6.84 11.25 -3.08
N ASN A 186 -5.51 11.18 -2.94
CA ASN A 186 -4.61 12.16 -3.54
C ASN A 186 -4.70 12.14 -5.07
N PHE A 187 -4.78 10.96 -5.70
CA PHE A 187 -4.93 10.87 -7.14
C PHE A 187 -6.31 11.29 -7.65
N ILE A 188 -7.42 11.03 -6.95
CA ILE A 188 -8.73 11.54 -7.43
C ILE A 188 -8.71 13.07 -7.44
N VAL A 189 -8.15 13.70 -6.40
CA VAL A 189 -8.08 15.16 -6.34
C VAL A 189 -7.10 15.70 -7.40
N THR A 190 -5.93 15.08 -7.57
CA THR A 190 -4.94 15.46 -8.58
C THR A 190 -5.55 15.42 -9.99
N ILE A 191 -6.20 14.30 -10.37
CA ILE A 191 -6.80 14.13 -11.70
C ILE A 191 -7.99 15.07 -11.91
N ASN A 192 -8.79 15.35 -10.87
CA ASN A 192 -9.96 16.22 -11.01
C ASN A 192 -9.58 17.70 -11.14
N THR A 193 -8.56 18.13 -10.41
CA THR A 193 -8.27 19.57 -10.21
C THR A 193 -7.05 20.08 -10.94
N MET A 194 -6.12 19.21 -11.36
CA MET A 194 -4.82 19.59 -11.90
C MET A 194 -4.63 19.25 -13.37
N ARG A 195 -5.71 18.92 -14.09
CA ARG A 195 -5.65 18.76 -15.56
C ARG A 195 -5.27 20.07 -16.25
N PRO A 196 -4.47 20.01 -17.34
CA PRO A 196 -4.13 21.20 -18.09
C PRO A 196 -5.35 21.69 -18.89
N PRO A 197 -5.43 23.00 -19.18
CA PRO A 197 -6.52 23.56 -19.98
C PRO A 197 -6.70 22.81 -21.31
N GLY A 198 -7.94 22.47 -21.65
CA GLY A 198 -8.29 21.76 -22.89
C GLY A 198 -8.22 20.23 -22.82
N MET A 199 -7.66 19.65 -21.76
CA MET A 199 -7.73 18.21 -21.48
C MET A 199 -9.07 17.87 -20.81
N THR A 200 -10.06 17.51 -21.63
CA THR A 200 -11.34 16.97 -21.13
C THR A 200 -11.17 15.51 -20.68
N TRP A 201 -12.16 14.97 -19.97
CA TRP A 201 -12.16 13.57 -19.50
C TRP A 201 -11.85 12.56 -20.61
N PHE A 202 -12.46 12.72 -21.78
CA PHE A 202 -12.26 11.83 -22.94
C PHE A 202 -10.97 12.11 -23.74
N LYS A 203 -10.12 13.04 -23.29
CA LYS A 203 -8.79 13.30 -23.84
C LYS A 203 -7.66 12.83 -22.92
N MET A 204 -7.99 12.28 -21.75
CA MET A 204 -6.98 11.72 -20.84
C MET A 204 -6.43 10.39 -21.37
N PRO A 205 -5.12 10.12 -21.22
CA PRO A 205 -4.54 8.79 -21.45
C PRO A 205 -5.25 7.70 -20.64
N LEU A 206 -5.28 6.48 -21.18
CA LEU A 206 -5.92 5.32 -20.53
C LEU A 206 -5.32 5.02 -19.15
N PHE A 207 -4.02 5.24 -18.95
CA PHE A 207 -3.37 5.07 -17.65
C PHE A 207 -3.96 5.99 -16.56
N LEU A 208 -4.31 7.25 -16.91
CA LEU A 208 -4.97 8.15 -15.97
C LEU A 208 -6.38 7.67 -15.63
N TRP A 209 -7.11 7.13 -16.60
CA TRP A 209 -8.44 6.54 -16.37
C TRP A 209 -8.37 5.29 -15.49
N ALA A 210 -7.41 4.41 -15.74
CA ALA A 210 -7.19 3.21 -14.93
C ALA A 210 -6.81 3.61 -13.50
N THR A 211 -5.83 4.51 -13.33
CA THR A 211 -5.42 4.99 -12.01
C THR A 211 -6.56 5.70 -11.28
N TYR A 212 -7.40 6.47 -11.98
CA TYR A 212 -8.59 7.11 -11.39
C TYR A 212 -9.60 6.08 -10.89
N SER A 213 -9.91 5.06 -11.68
CA SER A 213 -10.80 3.95 -11.30
C SER A 213 -10.23 3.18 -10.10
N THR A 214 -8.95 2.84 -10.13
CA THR A 214 -8.24 2.19 -9.03
C THR A 214 -8.30 3.01 -7.75
N SER A 215 -8.13 4.33 -7.86
CA SER A 215 -8.21 5.25 -6.73
C SER A 215 -9.59 5.30 -6.09
N ILE A 216 -10.67 5.23 -6.88
CA ILE A 216 -12.04 5.14 -6.38
C ILE A 216 -12.23 3.85 -5.58
N ILE A 217 -11.77 2.72 -6.11
CA ILE A 217 -11.87 1.43 -5.41
C ILE A 217 -11.08 1.48 -4.09
N GLN A 218 -9.87 2.05 -4.09
CA GLN A 218 -9.07 2.21 -2.87
C GLN A 218 -9.81 3.00 -1.79
N VAL A 219 -10.48 4.11 -2.14
CA VAL A 219 -11.19 4.95 -1.17
C VAL A 219 -12.47 4.30 -0.67
N LEU A 220 -13.20 3.57 -1.52
CA LEU A 220 -14.51 3.00 -1.15
C LEU A 220 -14.44 1.60 -0.52
N ALA A 221 -13.57 0.73 -1.01
CA ALA A 221 -13.52 -0.67 -0.58
C ALA A 221 -12.57 -0.90 0.60
N THR A 222 -11.40 -0.24 0.62
CA THR A 222 -10.37 -0.46 1.65
C THR A 222 -10.84 -0.20 3.09
N PRO A 223 -11.73 0.79 3.37
CA PRO A 223 -12.29 0.95 4.72
C PRO A 223 -12.99 -0.31 5.25
N VAL A 224 -13.59 -1.13 4.36
CA VAL A 224 -14.26 -2.38 4.76
C VAL A 224 -13.24 -3.43 5.22
N LEU A 225 -12.08 -3.53 4.57
CA LEU A 225 -10.98 -4.35 5.11
C LEU A 225 -10.54 -3.81 6.48
N GLY A 226 -10.37 -2.49 6.59
CA GLY A 226 -9.92 -1.86 7.83
C GLY A 226 -10.81 -2.21 9.02
N ILE A 227 -12.13 -2.06 8.88
CA ILE A 227 -13.07 -2.44 9.95
C ILE A 227 -13.04 -3.95 10.21
N THR A 228 -12.97 -4.79 9.17
CA THR A 228 -12.91 -6.26 9.33
C THR A 228 -11.72 -6.69 10.19
N LEU A 229 -10.54 -6.14 9.91
CA LEU A 229 -9.32 -6.44 10.66
C LEU A 229 -9.37 -5.91 12.09
N LEU A 230 -9.95 -4.72 12.31
CA LEU A 230 -10.17 -4.19 13.66
C LEU A 230 -11.16 -5.03 14.46
N LEU A 231 -12.24 -5.50 13.85
CA LEU A 231 -13.20 -6.40 14.49
C LEU A 231 -12.52 -7.72 14.87
N LEU A 232 -11.65 -8.27 14.02
CA LEU A 232 -10.87 -9.47 14.34
C LEU A 232 -9.90 -9.22 15.52
N ILE A 233 -9.23 -8.07 15.56
CA ILE A 233 -8.38 -7.69 16.70
C ILE A 233 -9.23 -7.55 17.98
N ALA A 234 -10.39 -6.88 17.89
CA ALA A 234 -11.30 -6.70 19.01
C ALA A 234 -11.85 -8.05 19.50
N GLU A 235 -12.15 -8.99 18.61
CA GLU A 235 -12.58 -10.34 18.98
C GLU A 235 -11.50 -11.08 19.77
N ARG A 236 -10.24 -11.02 19.33
CA ARG A 236 -9.11 -11.64 20.03
C ARG A 236 -8.77 -11.01 21.37
N THR A 237 -9.06 -9.72 21.56
CA THR A 237 -8.60 -8.94 22.72
C THR A 237 -9.69 -8.68 23.75
N LEU A 238 -10.93 -8.53 23.29
CA LEU A 238 -12.08 -8.16 24.10
C LEU A 238 -13.15 -9.27 24.15
N HIS A 239 -13.00 -10.34 23.37
CA HIS A 239 -13.93 -11.48 23.33
C HIS A 239 -15.39 -11.06 23.10
N ILE A 240 -15.60 -10.14 22.15
CA ILE A 240 -16.91 -9.55 21.86
C ILE A 240 -17.84 -10.45 21.01
N GLY A 241 -17.34 -11.58 20.49
CA GLY A 241 -18.17 -12.63 19.91
C GLY A 241 -18.88 -12.29 18.59
N ILE A 242 -18.26 -11.50 17.71
CA ILE A 242 -18.86 -11.14 16.41
C ILE A 242 -18.79 -12.30 15.43
N PHE A 243 -17.65 -12.98 15.36
CA PHE A 243 -17.41 -14.11 14.47
C PHE A 243 -17.39 -15.45 15.23
N ASP A 244 -17.48 -15.45 16.56
CA ASP A 244 -17.39 -16.64 17.39
C ASP A 244 -18.78 -17.27 17.68
N PRO A 245 -19.05 -18.50 17.20
CA PRO A 245 -20.31 -19.21 17.45
C PRO A 245 -20.62 -19.43 18.93
N GLU A 246 -19.63 -19.49 19.82
CA GLU A 246 -19.85 -19.66 21.27
C GLU A 246 -20.61 -18.48 21.88
N PHE A 247 -20.49 -17.29 21.26
CA PHE A 247 -21.18 -16.07 21.65
C PHE A 247 -22.36 -15.72 20.71
N ASN A 248 -22.81 -16.68 19.88
CA ASN A 248 -23.79 -16.49 18.80
C ASN A 248 -23.31 -15.61 17.64
N GLY A 249 -22.00 -15.45 17.47
CA GLY A 249 -21.38 -14.84 16.29
C GLY A 249 -21.37 -15.77 15.08
N ASP A 250 -21.01 -15.22 13.91
CA ASP A 250 -20.96 -15.95 12.64
C ASP A 250 -19.58 -15.85 11.96
N PRO A 251 -18.81 -16.95 11.89
CA PRO A 251 -17.54 -16.99 11.17
C PRO A 251 -17.66 -16.63 9.68
N VAL A 252 -18.81 -16.88 9.06
CA VAL A 252 -19.04 -16.59 7.64
C VAL A 252 -19.14 -15.09 7.39
N THR A 253 -19.62 -14.32 8.37
CA THR A 253 -19.66 -12.85 8.32
C THR A 253 -18.26 -12.24 8.11
N TYR A 254 -17.21 -12.83 8.71
CA TYR A 254 -15.82 -12.42 8.42
C TYR A 254 -15.50 -12.55 6.93
N GLN A 255 -15.87 -13.69 6.33
CA GLN A 255 -15.60 -13.95 4.91
C GLN A 255 -16.36 -12.97 4.01
N HIS A 256 -17.61 -12.64 4.35
CA HIS A 256 -18.39 -11.64 3.63
C HIS A 256 -17.69 -10.27 3.63
N PHE A 257 -17.26 -9.78 4.79
CA PHE A 257 -16.56 -8.49 4.85
C PHE A 257 -15.19 -8.53 4.18
N PHE A 258 -14.42 -9.60 4.39
CA PHE A 258 -13.10 -9.77 3.79
C PHE A 258 -13.18 -9.78 2.27
N TRP A 259 -14.12 -10.52 1.68
CA TRP A 259 -14.29 -10.61 0.23
C TRP A 259 -15.04 -9.44 -0.39
N PHE A 260 -15.85 -8.72 0.38
CA PHE A 260 -16.38 -7.42 -0.03
C PHE A 260 -15.24 -6.48 -0.43
N TYR A 261 -14.12 -6.50 0.30
CA TYR A 261 -12.91 -5.78 -0.11
C TYR A 261 -12.04 -6.56 -1.10
N SER A 262 -11.74 -7.82 -0.81
CA SER A 262 -10.65 -8.54 -1.48
C SER A 262 -10.95 -8.84 -2.95
N HIS A 263 -12.22 -8.90 -3.35
CA HIS A 263 -12.56 -8.98 -4.77
C HIS A 263 -12.36 -7.62 -5.48
N PRO A 264 -12.87 -6.47 -4.98
CA PRO A 264 -12.42 -5.14 -5.42
C PRO A 264 -10.90 -4.96 -5.47
N ALA A 265 -10.17 -5.52 -4.49
CA ALA A 265 -8.71 -5.40 -4.44
C ALA A 265 -8.02 -6.07 -5.64
N VAL A 266 -8.54 -7.17 -6.19
CA VAL A 266 -7.95 -7.74 -7.42
C VAL A 266 -8.19 -6.87 -8.65
N TYR A 267 -9.22 -6.01 -8.65
CA TYR A 267 -9.39 -5.00 -9.70
C TYR A 267 -8.39 -3.85 -9.56
N ILE A 268 -7.99 -3.48 -8.33
CA ILE A 268 -6.87 -2.54 -8.10
C ILE A 268 -5.59 -3.07 -8.74
N MET A 269 -5.38 -4.39 -8.73
CA MET A 269 -4.15 -5.03 -9.23
C MET A 269 -4.10 -5.08 -10.77
N ILE A 270 -5.24 -5.17 -11.45
CA ILE A 270 -5.32 -5.36 -12.91
C ILE A 270 -5.53 -4.07 -13.69
N LEU A 271 -6.12 -3.04 -13.06
CA LEU A 271 -6.33 -1.70 -13.62
C LEU A 271 -5.06 -0.86 -13.49
#